data_AF-A0A7W1B9E2-F1
#
_entry.id   AF-A0A7W1B9E2-F1
#
_cell.length_a   1.000
_cell.length_b   1.000
_cell.length_c   1.000
_cell.angle_alpha   90.00
_cell.angle_beta   90.00
_cell.angle_gamma   90.00
#
_symmetry.space_group_name_H-M   'P 1'
#
loop_
_entity.id
_entity.type
_entity.pdbx_description
1 polymer ?
#
loop_
_entity_poly.entity_id
_entity_poly.type
_entity_poly.pdbx_seq_one_letter_code
_entity_poly.pdbx_strand_id
1 'polypeptide(L)'
;MQFAAVIFLGALALGGVGSLTGCGGRAPVPKRLVVEGDLGSWKFRRFQGPLVDVEVWIEGNRGEAFTASYITGAAEQRGHIEDKDLVNVFVTQYAKPEGVVRATVKFARRLAQEQNYQVEETKIAGERALTINGSSESWVLWPSHQYVVKIGGRGLTKVPDAMVESYAERFPSQLPGGALEGPLPPSPDDTPAKQDAKDPYDPKNPKPDLDRYDPKKVKIPER
;
A
#
# COMPACT_ATOMS: atom_id res chain seq x y z
N MET A 1 -5.78 -80.62 17.42
CA MET A 1 -6.47 -79.53 18.14
C MET A 1 -6.72 -78.41 17.15
N GLN A 2 -7.97 -78.25 16.74
CA GLN A 2 -8.51 -77.16 15.89
C GLN A 2 -8.52 -75.84 16.66
N PHE A 3 -8.12 -74.72 16.03
CA PHE A 3 -8.70 -73.38 16.20
C PHE A 3 -8.30 -72.58 14.94
N ALA A 4 -9.19 -72.47 13.94
CA ALA A 4 -10.21 -71.44 13.76
C ALA A 4 -9.64 -70.14 13.16
N ALA A 5 -9.84 -69.99 11.84
CA ALA A 5 -9.69 -68.75 11.11
C ALA A 5 -10.81 -67.77 11.51
N VAL A 6 -10.46 -66.49 11.69
CA VAL A 6 -11.43 -65.39 11.74
C VAL A 6 -11.00 -64.37 10.70
N ILE A 7 -11.77 -64.33 9.61
CA ILE A 7 -11.71 -63.33 8.55
C ILE A 7 -12.52 -62.12 9.05
N PHE A 8 -11.87 -60.97 9.26
CA PHE A 8 -12.58 -59.71 9.42
C PHE A 8 -12.78 -59.06 8.05
N LEU A 9 -14.01 -59.12 7.53
CA LEU A 9 -14.49 -58.21 6.49
C LEU A 9 -14.69 -56.83 7.14
N GLY A 10 -13.72 -55.93 6.97
CA GLY A 10 -13.87 -54.51 7.24
C GLY A 10 -14.39 -53.79 5.99
N ALA A 11 -15.64 -53.36 6.02
CA ALA A 11 -16.29 -52.63 4.94
C ALA A 11 -15.55 -51.33 4.59
N LEU A 12 -15.19 -51.18 3.31
CA LEU A 12 -14.74 -49.92 2.72
C LEU A 12 -15.92 -48.94 2.69
N ALA A 13 -15.99 -48.03 3.66
CA ALA A 13 -16.80 -46.83 3.52
C ALA A 13 -16.01 -45.80 2.71
N LEU A 14 -16.31 -45.73 1.40
CA LEU A 14 -15.93 -44.61 0.53
C LEU A 14 -16.63 -43.34 1.05
N GLY A 15 -16.00 -42.65 2.00
CA GLY A 15 -16.38 -41.31 2.42
C GLY A 15 -16.11 -40.34 1.28
N GLY A 16 -17.18 -39.89 0.62
CA GLY A 16 -17.12 -38.91 -0.45
C GLY A 16 -16.38 -37.65 0.00
N VAL A 17 -15.30 -37.33 -0.69
CA VAL A 17 -14.62 -36.04 -0.61
C VAL A 17 -15.56 -35.01 -1.24
N GLY A 18 -16.40 -34.41 -0.40
CA GLY A 18 -17.16 -33.22 -0.75
C GLY A 18 -16.19 -32.09 -1.01
N SER A 19 -15.77 -31.94 -2.26
CA SER A 19 -15.06 -30.75 -2.73
C SER A 19 -16.04 -29.59 -2.65
N LEU A 20 -15.97 -28.84 -1.54
CA LEU A 20 -16.58 -27.53 -1.45
C LEU A 20 -15.82 -26.63 -2.43
N THR A 21 -16.28 -26.58 -3.68
CA THR A 21 -16.02 -25.45 -4.57
C THR A 21 -16.77 -24.26 -3.99
N GLY A 22 -16.23 -23.68 -2.92
CA GLY A 22 -16.65 -22.39 -2.40
C GLY A 22 -16.46 -21.36 -3.51
N CYS A 23 -17.52 -20.63 -3.82
CA CYS A 23 -17.58 -19.59 -4.82
C CYS A 23 -16.30 -18.73 -4.81
N GLY A 24 -15.53 -18.78 -5.89
CA GLY A 24 -14.25 -18.08 -6.09
C GLY A 24 -14.42 -16.57 -6.23
N GLY A 25 -14.89 -15.92 -5.16
CA GLY A 25 -14.81 -14.47 -5.00
C GLY A 25 -13.48 -14.10 -4.37
N ARG A 26 -12.95 -12.92 -4.73
CA ARG A 26 -11.80 -12.31 -4.05
C ARG A 26 -12.10 -12.18 -2.54
N ALA A 27 -11.09 -12.44 -1.71
CA ALA A 27 -11.22 -12.20 -0.28
C ALA A 27 -11.70 -10.75 0.00
N PRO A 28 -12.63 -10.56 0.96
CA PRO A 28 -13.18 -9.25 1.25
C PRO A 28 -12.13 -8.32 1.87
N VAL A 29 -12.26 -7.03 1.56
CA VAL A 29 -11.46 -5.96 2.20
C VAL A 29 -11.76 -5.94 3.71
N PRO A 30 -10.74 -6.02 4.59
CA PRO A 30 -10.94 -5.94 6.04
C PRO A 30 -11.56 -4.60 6.46
N LYS A 31 -12.35 -4.59 7.54
CA LYS A 31 -12.96 -3.35 8.07
C LYS A 31 -11.93 -2.29 8.46
N ARG A 32 -10.77 -2.71 8.97
CA ARG A 32 -9.63 -1.84 9.33
C ARG A 32 -8.56 -1.80 8.23
N LEU A 33 -8.94 -2.19 7.00
CA LEU A 33 -8.17 -2.21 5.75
C LEU A 33 -6.90 -3.08 5.72
N VAL A 34 -6.34 -3.43 6.86
CA VAL A 34 -5.20 -4.36 6.97
C VAL A 34 -5.64 -5.71 7.51
N VAL A 35 -4.86 -6.75 7.18
CA VAL A 35 -5.07 -8.07 7.76
C VAL A 35 -4.49 -8.08 9.16
N GLU A 36 -5.28 -8.50 10.15
CA GLU A 36 -4.86 -8.55 11.55
C GLU A 36 -4.77 -10.00 12.00
N GLY A 37 -3.89 -10.72 11.34
CA GLY A 37 -3.64 -12.13 11.54
C GLY A 37 -2.36 -12.55 10.81
N ASP A 38 -1.87 -13.73 11.12
CA ASP A 38 -0.64 -14.23 10.52
C ASP A 38 -0.76 -14.42 9.00
N LEU A 39 0.29 -14.07 8.27
CA LEU A 39 0.39 -14.20 6.82
C LEU A 39 1.59 -15.09 6.48
N GLY A 40 1.31 -16.37 6.22
CA GLY A 40 2.36 -17.37 6.02
C GLY A 40 3.25 -17.50 7.26
N SER A 41 4.56 -17.28 7.09
CA SER A 41 5.54 -17.28 8.18
C SER A 41 5.64 -15.97 8.96
N TRP A 42 4.91 -14.93 8.54
CA TRP A 42 4.93 -13.59 9.16
C TRP A 42 3.82 -13.47 10.19
N LYS A 43 4.22 -13.05 11.39
CA LYS A 43 3.39 -12.99 12.59
C LYS A 43 2.89 -11.59 12.82
N PHE A 44 1.58 -11.42 12.92
CA PHE A 44 1.00 -10.12 13.19
C PHE A 44 1.42 -9.59 14.57
N ARG A 45 1.70 -8.29 14.67
CA ARG A 45 2.10 -7.66 15.93
C ARG A 45 1.29 -6.46 16.30
N ARG A 46 1.05 -5.57 15.35
CA ARG A 46 0.46 -4.28 15.67
C ARG A 46 -0.40 -3.78 14.54
N PHE A 47 -1.55 -3.24 14.91
CA PHE A 47 -2.37 -2.36 14.09
C PHE A 47 -2.17 -0.92 14.56
N GLN A 48 -2.11 0.04 13.63
CA GLN A 48 -2.28 1.47 13.93
C GLN A 48 -3.11 2.13 12.83
N GLY A 49 -4.10 2.93 13.20
CA GLY A 49 -4.94 3.66 12.25
C GLY A 49 -6.24 4.16 12.89
N PRO A 50 -6.88 5.16 12.29
CA PRO A 50 -6.44 5.91 11.12
C PRO A 50 -5.30 6.89 11.45
N LEU A 51 -4.34 7.03 10.53
CA LEU A 51 -3.24 8.00 10.57
C LEU A 51 -3.34 8.92 9.35
N VAL A 52 -2.89 10.16 9.48
CA VAL A 52 -2.82 11.06 8.33
C VAL A 52 -1.68 10.61 7.42
N ASP A 53 -1.97 10.32 6.16
CA ASP A 53 -0.95 10.02 5.16
C ASP A 53 -0.74 11.21 4.22
N VAL A 54 0.53 11.54 3.99
CA VAL A 54 0.96 12.66 3.14
C VAL A 54 1.91 12.20 2.04
N GLU A 55 2.26 10.91 1.97
CA GLU A 55 3.20 10.41 0.96
C GLU A 55 2.62 10.54 -0.44
N VAL A 56 1.37 10.10 -0.63
CA VAL A 56 0.60 10.27 -1.86
C VAL A 56 -0.46 11.35 -1.63
N TRP A 57 -0.09 12.59 -1.93
CA TRP A 57 -0.97 13.75 -1.74
C TRP A 57 -1.93 13.94 -2.93
N ILE A 58 -3.22 14.12 -2.62
CA ILE A 58 -4.27 14.46 -3.58
C ILE A 58 -5.00 15.70 -3.07
N GLU A 59 -5.01 16.76 -3.87
CA GLU A 59 -5.67 18.01 -3.50
C GLU A 59 -7.19 17.79 -3.30
N GLY A 60 -7.72 18.31 -2.20
CA GLY A 60 -9.14 18.15 -1.84
C GLY A 60 -9.57 16.70 -1.49
N ASN A 61 -8.64 15.74 -1.44
CA ASN A 61 -8.94 14.33 -1.17
C ASN A 61 -7.88 13.75 -0.20
N ARG A 62 -8.10 13.96 1.09
CA ARG A 62 -7.15 13.57 2.15
C ARG A 62 -7.10 12.05 2.33
N GLY A 63 -5.88 11.51 2.47
CA GLY A 63 -5.65 10.10 2.75
C GLY A 63 -5.60 9.78 4.25
N GLU A 64 -6.23 8.66 4.63
CA GLU A 64 -6.14 8.04 5.95
C GLU A 64 -5.42 6.68 5.83
N ALA A 65 -4.23 6.56 6.43
CA ALA A 65 -3.46 5.33 6.46
C ALA A 65 -3.87 4.42 7.62
N PHE A 66 -4.01 3.14 7.28
CA PHE A 66 -4.17 2.02 8.21
C PHE A 66 -2.95 1.13 8.06
N THR A 67 -2.35 0.76 9.18
CA THR A 67 -1.04 0.11 9.19
C THR A 67 -1.09 -1.19 9.97
N ALA A 68 -0.36 -2.18 9.46
CA ALA A 68 -0.08 -3.43 10.15
C ALA A 68 1.41 -3.73 10.12
N SER A 69 1.96 -4.12 11.25
CA SER A 69 3.35 -4.58 11.37
C SER A 69 3.38 -6.08 11.65
N TYR A 70 4.29 -6.77 10.98
CA TYR A 70 4.48 -8.21 11.07
C TYR A 70 5.95 -8.53 11.29
N ILE A 71 6.23 -9.59 12.04
CA ILE A 71 7.60 -10.06 12.24
C ILE A 71 7.80 -11.51 11.85
N THR A 72 9.04 -11.91 11.61
CA THR A 72 9.34 -13.33 11.40
C THR A 72 9.17 -14.13 12.69
N GLY A 73 8.75 -15.41 12.56
CA GLY A 73 8.71 -16.32 13.71
C GLY A 73 10.10 -16.54 14.36
N ALA A 74 11.19 -16.41 13.58
CA ALA A 74 12.55 -16.50 14.12
C ALA A 74 12.90 -15.32 15.05
N ALA A 75 12.46 -14.11 14.73
CA ALA A 75 12.64 -12.95 15.62
C ALA A 75 11.84 -13.08 16.91
N GLU A 76 10.63 -13.63 16.83
CA GLU A 76 9.83 -13.95 18.01
C GLU A 76 10.56 -14.94 18.93
N GLN A 77 11.08 -16.04 18.37
CA GLN A 77 11.84 -17.04 19.14
C GLN A 77 13.12 -16.48 19.75
N ARG A 78 13.83 -15.61 19.02
CA ARG A 78 15.05 -14.94 19.49
C ARG A 78 14.76 -13.86 20.55
N GLY A 79 13.53 -13.35 20.62
CA GLY A 79 13.16 -12.27 21.55
C GLY A 79 13.67 -10.88 21.15
N HIS A 80 14.16 -10.72 19.92
CA HIS A 80 14.64 -9.44 19.36
C HIS A 80 14.32 -9.34 17.87
N ILE A 81 13.89 -8.15 17.43
CA ILE A 81 13.51 -7.83 16.05
C ILE A 81 14.61 -6.97 15.42
N GLU A 82 15.20 -7.47 14.35
CA GLU A 82 16.10 -6.71 13.46
C GLU A 82 15.29 -6.09 12.31
N ASP A 83 15.85 -5.10 11.59
CA ASP A 83 15.20 -4.45 10.44
C ASP A 83 14.64 -5.49 9.44
N LYS A 84 15.45 -6.49 9.06
CA LYS A 84 15.05 -7.57 8.13
C LYS A 84 13.92 -8.47 8.66
N ASP A 85 13.68 -8.46 9.96
CA ASP A 85 12.67 -9.28 10.60
C ASP A 85 11.31 -8.57 10.70
N LEU A 86 11.18 -7.36 10.17
CA LEU A 86 9.98 -6.53 10.23
C LEU A 86 9.47 -6.18 8.83
N VAL A 87 8.18 -6.41 8.59
CA VAL A 87 7.48 -5.90 7.41
C VAL A 87 6.30 -5.07 7.87
N ASN A 88 6.12 -3.91 7.25
CA ASN A 88 4.99 -3.04 7.46
C ASN A 88 4.10 -3.02 6.22
N VAL A 89 2.80 -2.99 6.44
CA VAL A 89 1.79 -2.74 5.43
C VAL A 89 1.10 -1.44 5.77
N PHE A 90 0.93 -0.58 4.78
CA PHE A 90 0.12 0.63 4.82
C PHE A 90 -0.96 0.49 3.76
N VAL A 91 -2.21 0.71 4.15
CA VAL A 91 -3.33 0.90 3.23
C VAL A 91 -3.89 2.28 3.48
N THR A 92 -3.64 3.18 2.54
CA THR A 92 -4.15 4.55 2.59
C THR A 92 -5.47 4.60 1.86
N GLN A 93 -6.53 4.99 2.58
CA GLN A 93 -7.86 5.21 2.03
C GLN A 93 -8.10 6.68 1.75
N TYR A 94 -8.63 6.98 0.57
CA TYR A 94 -9.09 8.29 0.18
C TYR A 94 -10.61 8.34 0.26
N ALA A 95 -11.15 9.56 0.42
CA ALA A 95 -12.59 9.77 0.43
C ALA A 95 -13.22 9.51 -0.94
N LYS A 96 -12.45 9.67 -2.02
CA LYS A 96 -12.89 9.44 -3.39
C LYS A 96 -11.79 8.79 -4.23
N PRO A 97 -12.12 8.04 -5.31
CA PRO A 97 -11.13 7.37 -6.14
C PRO A 97 -10.39 8.31 -7.11
N GLU A 98 -10.92 9.50 -7.37
CA GLU A 98 -10.32 10.41 -8.35
C GLU A 98 -8.92 10.87 -7.90
N GLY A 99 -7.99 10.89 -8.86
CA GLY A 99 -6.61 11.31 -8.63
C GLY A 99 -5.69 10.23 -8.02
N VAL A 100 -6.22 9.15 -7.45
CA VAL A 100 -5.42 8.13 -6.72
C VAL A 100 -4.34 7.51 -7.59
N VAL A 101 -4.72 7.00 -8.77
CA VAL A 101 -3.77 6.37 -9.69
C VAL A 101 -2.72 7.38 -10.16
N ARG A 102 -3.15 8.58 -10.57
CA ARG A 102 -2.24 9.64 -11.05
C ARG A 102 -1.26 10.09 -9.98
N ALA A 103 -1.73 10.33 -8.76
CA ALA A 103 -0.89 10.75 -7.65
C ALA A 103 0.13 9.66 -7.27
N THR A 104 -0.27 8.40 -7.29
CA THR A 104 0.63 7.26 -7.07
C THR A 104 1.72 7.20 -8.15
N VAL A 105 1.36 7.39 -9.42
CA VAL A 105 2.33 7.43 -10.53
C VAL A 105 3.29 8.63 -10.40
N LYS A 106 2.79 9.82 -10.05
CA LYS A 106 3.64 11.00 -9.82
C LYS A 106 4.62 10.78 -8.67
N PHE A 107 4.16 10.17 -7.58
CA PHE A 107 5.01 9.80 -6.45
C PHE A 107 6.12 8.83 -6.88
N ALA A 108 5.77 7.76 -7.59
CA ALA A 108 6.72 6.76 -8.07
C ALA A 108 7.78 7.35 -9.01
N ARG A 109 7.37 8.21 -9.95
CA ARG A 109 8.30 8.89 -10.86
C ARG A 109 9.23 9.85 -10.14
N ARG A 110 8.72 10.57 -9.12
CA ARG A 110 9.56 11.42 -8.27
C ARG A 110 10.62 10.58 -7.55
N LEU A 111 10.22 9.46 -6.94
CA LEU A 111 11.16 8.54 -6.30
C LEU A 111 12.20 7.98 -7.29
N ALA A 112 11.79 7.64 -8.50
CA ALA A 112 12.71 7.15 -9.54
C ALA A 112 13.76 8.18 -9.97
N GLN A 113 13.55 9.47 -9.68
CA GLN A 113 14.51 10.55 -9.96
C GLN A 113 15.49 10.77 -8.79
N GLU A 114 15.25 10.16 -7.63
CA GLU A 114 16.15 10.23 -6.49
C GLU A 114 17.29 9.22 -6.66
N GLN A 115 18.54 9.66 -6.44
CA GLN A 115 19.74 8.85 -6.75
C GLN A 115 19.84 7.53 -5.98
N ASN A 116 19.10 7.38 -4.88
CA ASN A 116 19.21 6.24 -3.97
C ASN A 116 18.09 5.21 -4.15
N TYR A 117 17.16 5.44 -5.09
CA TYR A 117 16.02 4.55 -5.33
C TYR A 117 16.00 4.04 -6.77
N GLN A 118 15.77 2.75 -6.89
CA GLN A 118 15.41 2.07 -8.12
C GLN A 118 13.93 1.72 -8.05
N VAL A 119 13.17 2.20 -9.02
CA VAL A 119 11.72 1.96 -9.12
C VAL A 119 11.44 1.18 -10.40
N GLU A 120 10.76 0.05 -10.27
CA GLU A 120 10.45 -0.84 -11.38
C GLU A 120 8.96 -1.20 -11.40
N GLU A 121 8.38 -1.30 -12.60
CA GLU A 121 7.07 -1.92 -12.77
C GLU A 121 7.24 -3.44 -12.81
N THR A 122 6.56 -4.14 -11.92
CA THR A 122 6.62 -5.59 -11.77
C THR A 122 5.22 -6.20 -11.76
N LYS A 123 5.12 -7.51 -12.01
CA LYS A 123 3.89 -8.26 -11.79
C LYS A 123 4.09 -9.20 -10.61
N ILE A 124 3.27 -9.05 -9.58
CA ILE A 124 3.29 -9.89 -8.38
C ILE A 124 1.85 -10.38 -8.16
N ALA A 125 1.67 -11.67 -7.94
CA ALA A 125 0.34 -12.29 -7.83
C ALA A 125 -0.59 -12.07 -9.04
N GLY A 126 -0.03 -11.81 -10.24
CA GLY A 126 -0.79 -11.45 -11.44
C GLY A 126 -1.23 -9.98 -11.51
N GLU A 127 -1.06 -9.22 -10.42
CA GLU A 127 -1.36 -7.80 -10.34
C GLU A 127 -0.11 -6.96 -10.65
N ARG A 128 -0.26 -5.81 -11.31
CA ARG A 128 0.85 -4.90 -11.57
C ARG A 128 1.17 -4.08 -10.32
N ALA A 129 2.43 -3.97 -9.95
CA ALA A 129 2.87 -3.18 -8.81
C ALA A 129 4.20 -2.49 -9.09
N LEU A 130 4.49 -1.44 -8.34
CA LEU A 130 5.76 -0.76 -8.35
C LEU A 130 6.64 -1.38 -7.27
N THR A 131 7.78 -1.95 -7.65
CA THR A 131 8.82 -2.36 -6.71
C THR A 131 9.81 -1.21 -6.56
N ILE A 132 10.09 -0.80 -5.32
CA ILE A 132 10.97 0.30 -4.97
C ILE A 132 12.06 -0.27 -4.08
N ASN A 133 13.31 -0.22 -4.54
CA ASN A 133 14.48 -0.67 -3.78
C ASN A 133 15.44 0.49 -3.64
N GLY A 134 15.98 0.71 -2.46
CA GLY A 134 16.90 1.81 -2.22
C GLY A 134 17.21 1.96 -0.75
N SER A 135 18.28 2.67 -0.37
CA SER A 135 18.55 3.02 1.04
C SER A 135 18.42 1.86 2.06
N SER A 136 18.81 0.63 1.69
CA SER A 136 18.62 -0.60 2.49
C SER A 136 17.17 -0.97 2.84
N GLU A 137 16.20 -0.55 2.04
CA GLU A 137 14.79 -0.88 2.14
C GLU A 137 14.23 -1.42 0.82
N SER A 138 13.18 -2.21 0.94
CA SER A 138 12.42 -2.75 -0.19
C SER A 138 10.93 -2.55 0.06
N TRP A 139 10.25 -1.98 -0.93
CA TRP A 139 8.83 -1.66 -0.89
C TRP A 139 8.14 -2.11 -2.17
N VAL A 140 6.87 -2.49 -2.03
CA VAL A 140 5.94 -2.73 -3.14
C VAL A 140 4.74 -1.83 -2.95
N LEU A 141 4.36 -1.11 -4.00
CA LEU A 141 3.32 -0.07 -3.98
C LEU A 141 2.37 -0.23 -5.16
N TRP A 142 1.06 -0.13 -4.94
CA TRP A 142 0.09 -0.03 -6.03
C TRP A 142 -1.19 0.73 -5.63
N PRO A 143 -1.82 1.43 -6.59
CA PRO A 143 -3.15 2.00 -6.39
C PRO A 143 -4.23 0.93 -6.64
N SER A 144 -5.33 1.00 -5.89
CA SER A 144 -6.51 0.14 -6.00
C SER A 144 -7.78 0.95 -5.71
N HIS A 145 -8.48 1.41 -6.74
CA HIS A 145 -9.68 2.25 -6.61
C HIS A 145 -9.44 3.50 -5.74
N GLN A 146 -10.03 3.58 -4.55
CA GLN A 146 -9.83 4.68 -3.59
C GLN A 146 -8.71 4.39 -2.57
N TYR A 147 -7.88 3.38 -2.81
CA TYR A 147 -6.83 2.93 -1.91
C TYR A 147 -5.46 3.01 -2.56
N VAL A 148 -4.42 3.19 -1.75
CA VAL A 148 -3.02 2.93 -2.10
C VAL A 148 -2.48 1.92 -1.11
N VAL A 149 -1.94 0.82 -1.60
CA VAL A 149 -1.32 -0.22 -0.78
C VAL A 149 0.18 -0.12 -0.90
N LYS A 150 0.88 -0.04 0.24
CA LYS A 150 2.34 -0.03 0.34
C LYS A 150 2.78 -1.12 1.33
N ILE A 151 3.65 -2.03 0.90
CA ILE A 151 4.16 -3.13 1.73
C ILE A 151 5.67 -3.13 1.67
N GLY A 152 6.33 -3.25 2.81
CA GLY A 152 7.78 -3.32 2.84
C GLY A 152 8.40 -2.88 4.16
N GLY A 153 9.68 -2.55 4.09
CA GLY A 153 10.46 -2.21 5.27
C GLY A 153 11.96 -2.15 4.99
N ARG A 154 12.67 -1.69 6.01
CA ARG A 154 14.13 -1.65 6.03
C ARG A 154 14.72 -3.04 6.23
N GLY A 155 15.97 -3.24 5.83
CA GLY A 155 16.68 -4.52 5.94
C GLY A 155 16.14 -5.63 5.03
N LEU A 156 15.04 -5.39 4.31
CA LEU A 156 14.48 -6.33 3.35
C LEU A 156 15.23 -6.25 2.03
N THR A 157 15.67 -7.40 1.51
CA THR A 157 16.18 -7.51 0.14
C THR A 157 15.05 -7.61 -0.88
N LYS A 158 13.88 -8.11 -0.46
CA LYS A 158 12.66 -8.25 -1.25
C LYS A 158 11.47 -8.31 -0.29
N VAL A 159 10.35 -7.70 -0.67
CA VAL A 159 9.08 -7.89 0.02
C VAL A 159 8.58 -9.34 -0.15
N PRO A 160 8.13 -10.02 0.93
CA PRO A 160 7.64 -11.40 0.83
C PRO A 160 6.40 -11.54 -0.06
N ASP A 161 6.43 -12.48 -1.01
CA ASP A 161 5.34 -12.64 -2.00
C ASP A 161 3.99 -12.95 -1.35
N ALA A 162 3.96 -13.79 -0.30
CA ALA A 162 2.73 -14.12 0.43
C ALA A 162 2.03 -12.89 1.04
N MET A 163 2.79 -11.86 1.41
CA MET A 163 2.23 -10.60 1.92
C MET A 163 1.61 -9.81 0.78
N VAL A 164 2.32 -9.70 -0.35
CA VAL A 164 1.79 -9.02 -1.54
C VAL A 164 0.55 -9.71 -2.07
N GLU A 165 0.56 -11.04 -2.21
CA GLU A 165 -0.56 -11.87 -2.66
C GLU A 165 -1.82 -11.67 -1.80
N SER A 166 -1.68 -11.75 -0.48
CA SER A 166 -2.78 -11.56 0.47
C SER A 166 -3.48 -10.22 0.29
N TYR A 167 -2.72 -9.14 0.07
CA TYR A 167 -3.28 -7.81 -0.13
C TYR A 167 -3.74 -7.58 -1.56
N ALA A 168 -3.04 -8.08 -2.57
CA ALA A 168 -3.42 -7.97 -3.98
C ALA A 168 -4.78 -8.64 -4.27
N GLU A 169 -5.08 -9.75 -3.60
CA GLU A 169 -6.39 -10.41 -3.67
C GLU A 169 -7.53 -9.48 -3.22
N ARG A 170 -7.30 -8.68 -2.17
CA ARG A 170 -8.28 -7.77 -1.54
C ARG A 170 -8.33 -6.40 -2.22
N PHE A 171 -7.19 -5.95 -2.73
CA PHE A 171 -6.96 -4.65 -3.32
C PHE A 171 -6.36 -4.81 -4.72
N PRO A 172 -7.17 -5.16 -5.72
CA PRO A 172 -6.69 -5.41 -7.07
C PRO A 172 -6.07 -4.14 -7.68
N SER A 173 -4.96 -4.30 -8.40
CA SER A 173 -4.20 -3.17 -8.88
C SER A 173 -4.89 -2.46 -10.04
N GLN A 174 -4.85 -1.13 -10.00
CA GLN A 174 -5.23 -0.25 -11.10
C GLN A 174 -4.01 0.44 -11.72
N LEU A 175 -2.80 -0.05 -11.43
CA LEU A 175 -1.58 0.48 -12.04
C LEU A 175 -1.59 0.21 -13.56
N PRO A 176 -1.52 1.27 -14.40
CA PRO A 176 -1.45 1.09 -15.84
C PRO A 176 -0.09 0.52 -16.25
N GLY A 177 -0.04 -0.14 -17.40
CA GLY A 177 1.24 -0.56 -17.98
C GLY A 177 2.02 0.66 -18.47
N GLY A 178 3.35 0.65 -18.26
CA GLY A 178 4.20 1.79 -18.60
C GLY A 178 3.99 2.96 -17.64
N ALA A 179 3.62 2.68 -16.37
CA ALA A 179 3.32 3.72 -15.39
C ALA A 179 4.50 4.69 -15.17
N LEU A 180 5.74 4.24 -15.35
CA LEU A 180 6.94 5.08 -15.14
C LEU A 180 7.29 5.98 -16.35
N GLU A 181 6.93 5.57 -17.57
CA GLU A 181 7.38 6.24 -18.81
C GLU A 181 6.24 6.80 -19.68
N GLY A 182 5.03 6.26 -19.55
CA GLY A 182 3.87 6.61 -20.37
C GLY A 182 3.25 7.98 -20.05
N PRO A 183 2.11 8.33 -20.69
CA PRO A 183 1.35 9.51 -20.29
C PRO A 183 0.85 9.36 -18.85
N LEU A 184 0.74 10.49 -18.13
CA LEU A 184 0.12 10.47 -16.82
C LEU A 184 -1.36 10.06 -16.95
N PRO A 185 -1.89 9.24 -16.02
CA PRO A 185 -3.31 8.96 -15.95
C PRO A 185 -4.12 10.26 -15.81
N PRO A 186 -5.35 10.34 -16.36
CA PRO A 186 -6.15 11.56 -16.31
C PRO A 186 -6.46 11.99 -14.87
N SER A 187 -6.46 13.30 -14.62
CA SER A 187 -6.99 13.93 -13.38
C SER A 187 -8.22 14.76 -13.70
N PRO A 188 -9.15 14.95 -12.75
CA PRO A 188 -10.14 16.03 -12.84
C PRO A 188 -9.51 17.41 -13.09
N ASP A 189 -8.29 17.62 -12.58
CA ASP A 189 -7.50 18.85 -12.71
C ASP A 189 -6.90 19.09 -14.11
N ASP A 190 -7.02 18.14 -15.04
CA ASP A 190 -6.61 18.35 -16.45
C ASP A 190 -7.64 19.23 -17.21
N THR A 191 -8.73 19.61 -16.55
CA THR A 191 -9.59 20.71 -16.99
C THR A 191 -8.94 22.03 -16.58
N PRO A 192 -8.69 22.99 -17.49
CA PRO A 192 -8.10 24.28 -17.10
C PRO A 192 -8.91 24.86 -15.95
N ALA A 193 -8.23 25.15 -14.84
CA ALA A 193 -8.85 25.69 -13.64
C ALA A 193 -9.78 26.84 -14.04
N LYS A 194 -11.08 26.71 -13.75
CA LYS A 194 -11.93 27.89 -13.68
C LYS A 194 -11.23 28.78 -12.67
N GLN A 195 -10.82 29.98 -13.08
CA GLN A 195 -10.33 31.00 -12.16
C GLN A 195 -11.38 31.12 -11.06
N ASP A 196 -11.07 30.61 -9.88
CA ASP A 196 -11.94 30.78 -8.73
C ASP A 196 -12.13 32.29 -8.55
N ALA A 197 -13.39 32.70 -8.48
CA ALA A 197 -13.73 34.07 -8.17
C ALA A 197 -13.06 34.39 -6.84
N LYS A 198 -12.08 35.31 -6.86
CA LYS A 198 -11.40 35.76 -5.65
C LYS A 198 -12.43 36.05 -4.59
N ASP A 199 -12.32 35.39 -3.43
CA ASP A 199 -13.16 35.71 -2.29
C ASP A 199 -13.14 37.22 -2.04
N PRO A 200 -14.29 37.84 -1.70
CA PRO A 200 -14.32 39.25 -1.35
C PRO A 200 -13.30 39.53 -0.24
N TYR A 201 -12.44 40.52 -0.48
CA TYR A 201 -11.42 40.95 0.49
C TYR A 201 -12.06 41.27 1.84
N ASP A 202 -11.62 40.62 2.92
CA ASP A 202 -12.07 40.92 4.28
C ASP A 202 -11.51 42.28 4.74
N PRO A 203 -12.36 43.32 4.91
CA PRO A 203 -11.91 44.64 5.33
C PRO A 203 -11.39 44.68 6.78
N LYS A 204 -11.63 43.63 7.58
CA LYS A 204 -11.09 43.47 8.94
C LYS A 204 -9.75 42.74 8.98
N ASN A 205 -9.29 42.21 7.84
CA ASN A 205 -7.98 41.58 7.77
C ASN A 205 -6.91 42.64 8.07
N PRO A 206 -6.02 42.44 9.07
CA PRO A 206 -4.95 43.38 9.34
C PRO A 206 -4.17 43.64 8.06
N LYS A 207 -3.99 44.91 7.72
CA LYS A 207 -3.22 45.30 6.55
C LYS A 207 -1.80 44.75 6.72
N PRO A 208 -1.21 44.14 5.67
CA PRO A 208 0.19 43.76 5.74
C PRO A 208 1.02 45.00 6.07
N ASP A 209 1.96 44.83 7.00
CA ASP A 209 2.87 45.87 7.47
C ASP A 209 3.97 46.12 6.42
N LEU A 210 3.54 46.55 5.24
CA LEU A 210 4.40 46.80 4.08
C LEU A 210 5.40 47.93 4.34
N ASP A 211 5.10 48.79 5.32
CA ASP A 211 6.00 49.86 5.78
C ASP A 211 7.22 49.31 6.54
N ARG A 212 7.11 48.09 7.10
CA ARG A 212 8.23 47.34 7.70
C ARG A 212 8.87 46.33 6.76
N TYR A 213 8.34 46.17 5.55
CA TYR A 213 8.91 45.26 4.56
C TYR A 213 10.17 45.88 3.95
N ASP A 214 11.32 45.34 4.34
CA ASP A 214 12.59 45.64 3.70
C ASP A 214 12.88 44.60 2.60
N PRO A 215 12.63 44.91 1.31
CA PRO A 215 12.85 43.97 0.22
C PRO A 215 14.32 43.54 0.10
N LYS A 216 15.27 44.28 0.68
CA LYS A 216 16.70 43.93 0.65
C LYS A 216 17.07 42.86 1.69
N LYS A 217 16.21 42.61 2.69
CA LYS A 217 16.40 41.56 3.69
C LYS A 217 15.84 40.21 3.24
N VAL A 218 15.00 40.19 2.23
CA VAL A 218 14.43 38.96 1.67
C VAL A 218 15.33 38.50 0.51
N LYS A 219 16.28 37.62 0.81
CA LYS A 219 17.00 36.89 -0.24
C LYS A 219 16.07 35.80 -0.76
N ILE A 220 15.48 36.03 -1.93
CA ILE A 220 14.86 34.96 -2.70
C ILE A 220 16.01 34.18 -3.33
N PRO A 221 16.17 32.87 -3.07
CA PRO A 221 17.20 32.08 -3.73
C PRO A 221 17.00 32.12 -5.25
N GLU A 222 18.03 32.52 -5.98
CA GLU A 222 18.04 32.42 -7.44
C GLU A 222 18.02 30.94 -7.83
N ARG A 223 17.17 30.58 -8.81
CA ARG A 223 17.01 29.22 -9.33
C ARG A 223 18.19 28.78 -10.18
#